data_AF-A0A1G2VWB8-F1
#
_entry.id   AF-A0A1G2VWB8-F1
#
_cell.length_a   1.000
_cell.length_b   1.000
_cell.length_c   1.000
_cell.angle_alpha   90.00
_cell.angle_beta   90.00
_cell.angle_gamma   90.00
#
_symmetry.space_group_name_H-M   'P 1'
#
loop_
_entity.id
_entity.type
_entity.pdbx_description
1 polymer ?
#
loop_
_entity_poly.entity_id
_entity_poly.type
_entity_poly.pdbx_seq_one_letter_code
_entity_poly.pdbx_strand_id
1 'polypeptide(L)'
;MDLLMEESQEDFSQYAEGLRKVRQRRWCFWSVILVYLPAIWISLTITQSDRATAKVFAVWFVLACIASCLSAFVRCPRCGNFFHVQGFIPMYLRSCLHCGLHLNADKKSGKR
;
A
#
# COMPACT_ATOMS: atom_id res chain seq x y z
N MET A 1 -31.38 -20.22 -27.45
CA MET A 1 -31.26 -20.14 -25.98
C MET A 1 -29.95 -19.42 -25.72
N ASP A 2 -29.88 -18.17 -26.16
CA ASP A 2 -28.63 -17.44 -26.45
C ASP A 2 -28.72 -15.97 -26.00
N LEU A 3 -29.49 -15.69 -24.93
CA LEU A 3 -29.92 -14.32 -24.62
C LEU A 3 -29.73 -13.86 -23.17
N LEU A 4 -28.96 -14.53 -22.32
CA LEU A 4 -28.72 -14.04 -20.94
C LEU A 4 -27.27 -14.25 -20.46
N MET A 5 -26.30 -13.72 -21.21
CA MET A 5 -25.02 -13.34 -20.63
C MET A 5 -24.62 -11.96 -21.16
N GLU A 6 -25.39 -10.93 -20.80
CA GLU A 6 -24.78 -9.62 -20.60
C GLU A 6 -23.81 -9.76 -19.43
N GLU A 7 -22.56 -10.16 -19.72
CA GLU A 7 -21.43 -9.86 -18.84
C GLU A 7 -21.42 -8.34 -18.68
N SER A 8 -22.00 -7.86 -17.58
CA SER A 8 -21.78 -6.49 -17.12
C SER A 8 -20.32 -6.37 -16.73
N GLN A 9 -19.47 -6.14 -17.72
CA GLN A 9 -18.07 -5.85 -17.53
C GLN A 9 -18.00 -4.50 -16.82
N GLU A 10 -18.04 -4.50 -15.47
CA GLU A 10 -17.89 -3.28 -14.65
C GLU A 10 -16.60 -2.58 -15.12
N ASP A 11 -16.74 -1.45 -15.80
CA ASP A 11 -15.59 -0.69 -16.28
C ASP A 11 -14.96 0.07 -15.10
N PHE A 12 -13.88 -0.51 -14.58
CA PHE A 12 -13.08 0.07 -13.52
C PHE A 12 -11.99 1.02 -14.03
N SER A 13 -11.90 1.29 -15.34
CA SER A 13 -10.91 2.20 -15.93
C SER A 13 -10.95 3.59 -15.30
N GLN A 14 -12.15 4.09 -14.99
CA GLN A 14 -12.40 5.35 -14.29
C GLN A 14 -11.71 5.44 -12.91
N TYR A 15 -11.42 4.32 -12.25
CA TYR A 15 -10.77 4.27 -10.93
C TYR A 15 -9.25 4.11 -11.00
N ALA A 16 -8.66 4.00 -12.20
CA ALA A 16 -7.25 3.67 -12.40
C ALA A 16 -6.30 4.67 -11.71
N GLU A 17 -6.59 5.98 -11.79
CA GLU A 17 -5.74 6.99 -11.17
C GLU A 17 -5.74 6.90 -9.64
N GLY A 18 -6.92 6.68 -9.03
CA GLY A 18 -7.05 6.48 -7.60
C GLY A 18 -6.35 5.21 -7.13
N LEU A 19 -6.54 4.10 -7.84
CA LEU A 19 -5.85 2.83 -7.54
C LEU A 19 -4.33 2.93 -7.71
N ARG A 20 -3.84 3.74 -8.66
CA ARG A 20 -2.40 4.05 -8.79
C ARG A 20 -1.85 4.73 -7.54
N LYS A 21 -2.58 5.70 -6.95
CA LYS A 21 -2.18 6.36 -5.70
C LYS A 21 -2.12 5.37 -4.52
N VAL A 22 -3.09 4.46 -4.42
CA VAL A 22 -3.08 3.39 -3.39
C VAL A 22 -1.86 2.49 -3.56
N ARG A 23 -1.57 2.04 -4.79
CA ARG A 23 -0.38 1.22 -5.08
C ARG A 23 0.93 1.94 -4.77
N GLN A 24 1.05 3.21 -5.15
CA GLN A 24 2.26 4.01 -4.92
C GLN A 24 2.54 4.19 -3.43
N ARG A 25 1.52 4.49 -2.63
CA ARG A 25 1.67 4.64 -1.16
C ARG A 25 2.03 3.33 -0.48
N ARG A 26 1.42 2.22 -0.91
CA ARG A 26 1.80 0.88 -0.45
C ARG A 26 3.25 0.55 -0.80
N TRP A 27 3.69 0.83 -2.03
CA TRP A 27 5.08 0.64 -2.42
C TRP A 27 6.04 1.52 -1.64
N CYS A 28 5.68 2.78 -1.37
CA CYS A 28 6.47 3.67 -0.52
C CYS A 28 6.71 3.07 0.88
N PHE A 29 5.65 2.57 1.51
CA PHE A 29 5.77 1.87 2.80
C PHE A 29 6.70 0.64 2.70
N TRP A 30 6.49 -0.23 1.72
CA TRP A 30 7.35 -1.40 1.52
C TRP A 30 8.81 -1.02 1.24
N SER A 31 9.06 0.04 0.47
CA SER A 31 10.41 0.56 0.22
C SER A 31 11.09 1.00 1.52
N VAL A 32 10.39 1.72 2.40
CA VAL A 32 10.94 2.12 3.71
C VAL A 32 11.26 0.90 4.57
N ILE A 33 10.39 -0.10 4.59
CA ILE A 33 10.65 -1.35 5.33
C ILE A 33 11.88 -2.08 4.76
N LEU A 34 12.00 -2.19 3.44
CA LEU A 34 13.13 -2.88 2.80
C LEU A 34 14.46 -2.16 3.02
N VAL A 35 14.47 -0.83 3.09
CA VAL A 35 15.67 -0.01 3.37
C VAL A 35 16.24 -0.27 4.77
N TYR A 36 15.44 -0.80 5.70
CA TYR A 36 15.90 -1.12 7.06
C TYR A 36 17.09 -2.08 7.09
N LEU A 37 16.98 -3.18 6.33
CA LEU A 37 17.97 -4.24 6.31
C LEU A 37 19.36 -3.75 5.88
N PRO A 38 19.53 -3.09 4.72
CA PRO A 38 20.82 -2.55 4.34
C PRO A 38 21.28 -1.43 5.28
N ALA A 39 20.38 -0.59 5.80
CA ALA A 39 20.76 0.49 6.72
C ALA A 39 21.38 -0.04 8.02
N ILE A 40 20.79 -1.07 8.63
CA ILE A 40 21.34 -1.70 9.82
C ILE A 40 22.64 -2.45 9.51
N TRP A 41 22.69 -3.19 8.41
CA TRP A 41 23.91 -3.89 8.00
C TRP A 41 25.10 -2.92 7.79
N ILE A 42 24.87 -1.81 7.10
CA ILE A 42 25.87 -0.74 6.92
C ILE A 42 26.25 -0.09 8.27
N SER A 43 25.27 0.19 9.13
CA SER A 43 25.51 0.79 10.44
C SER A 43 26.41 -0.09 11.32
N LEU A 44 26.16 -1.41 11.36
CA LEU A 44 26.96 -2.35 12.13
C LEU A 44 28.38 -2.47 11.57
N THR A 45 28.51 -2.63 10.25
CA THR A 45 29.82 -2.82 9.61
C THR A 45 30.74 -1.62 9.81
N ILE A 46 30.21 -0.40 9.65
CA ILE A 46 31.00 0.83 9.77
C ILE A 46 31.24 1.21 11.22
N THR A 47 30.19 1.24 12.05
CA THR A 47 30.29 1.93 13.34
C THR A 47 30.70 1.02 14.50
N GLN A 48 30.46 -0.29 14.40
CA GLN A 48 30.74 -1.28 15.46
C GLN A 48 30.22 -0.85 16.86
N SER A 49 29.21 0.02 16.91
CA SER A 49 28.72 0.66 18.12
C SER A 49 27.21 0.65 18.17
N ASP A 50 26.68 0.10 19.26
CA ASP A 50 25.23 -0.03 19.48
C ASP A 50 24.54 1.34 19.55
N ARG A 51 25.22 2.35 20.13
CA ARG A 51 24.66 3.71 20.28
C ARG A 51 24.45 4.40 18.93
N ALA A 52 25.32 4.18 17.96
CA ALA A 52 25.19 4.75 16.63
C ALA A 52 24.07 4.04 15.84
N THR A 53 24.04 2.71 15.92
CA THR A 53 22.96 1.90 15.33
C THR A 53 21.59 2.26 15.90
N ALA A 54 21.50 2.56 17.20
CA ALA A 54 20.26 3.05 17.82
C ALA A 54 19.77 4.38 17.22
N LYS A 55 20.67 5.30 16.85
CA LYS A 55 20.30 6.56 16.17
C LYS A 55 19.77 6.30 14.77
N VAL A 56 20.42 5.42 14.01
CA VAL A 56 19.97 5.02 12.66
C VAL A 56 18.58 4.38 12.74
N PHE A 57 18.38 3.47 13.71
CA PHE A 57 17.08 2.87 13.98
C PHE A 57 16.02 3.92 14.30
N ALA A 58 16.31 4.89 15.17
CA ALA A 58 15.35 5.94 15.53
C ALA A 58 14.91 6.77 14.33
N VAL A 59 15.85 7.18 13.46
CA VAL A 59 15.54 7.91 12.21
C VAL A 59 14.67 7.06 11.29
N TRP A 60 15.06 5.81 11.07
CA TRP A 60 14.29 4.90 10.23
C TRP A 60 12.88 4.65 10.79
N PHE A 61 12.75 4.49 12.10
CA PHE A 61 11.46 4.24 12.76
C PHE A 61 10.49 5.40 12.54
N VAL A 62 10.95 6.65 12.66
CA VAL A 62 10.14 7.84 12.34
C VAL A 62 9.67 7.82 10.88
N LEU A 63 10.55 7.50 9.94
CA LEU A 63 10.19 7.36 8.52
C LEU A 63 9.14 6.25 8.30
N ALA A 64 9.28 5.12 9.00
CA ALA A 64 8.33 4.02 8.94
C ALA A 64 6.95 4.42 9.49
N CYS A 65 6.90 5.17 10.59
CA CYS A 65 5.65 5.73 11.12
C CYS A 65 4.97 6.66 10.11
N ILE A 66 5.72 7.58 9.49
CA ILE A 66 5.19 8.50 8.48
C ILE A 66 4.66 7.73 7.27
N ALA A 67 5.44 6.78 6.74
CA ALA A 67 5.04 5.97 5.60
C ALA A 67 3.80 5.11 5.89
N SER A 68 3.70 4.57 7.12
CA SER A 68 2.52 3.81 7.58
C SER A 68 1.27 4.70 7.59
N CYS A 69 1.35 5.90 8.19
CA CYS A 69 0.24 6.85 8.17
C CYS A 69 -0.18 7.24 6.74
N LEU A 70 0.79 7.57 5.88
CA LEU A 70 0.51 7.91 4.48
C LEU A 70 -0.16 6.76 3.73
N SER A 71 0.27 5.51 3.99
CA SER A 71 -0.32 4.33 3.37
C SER A 71 -1.68 3.96 3.94
N ALA A 72 -1.94 4.21 5.22
CA ALA A 72 -3.24 3.96 5.85
C ALA A 72 -4.30 4.97 5.41
N PHE A 73 -3.94 6.26 5.36
CA PHE A 73 -4.86 7.36 5.04
C PHE A 73 -5.00 7.61 3.53
N VAL A 74 -5.07 6.55 2.73
CA VAL A 74 -5.40 6.65 1.30
C VAL A 74 -6.89 6.36 1.08
N ARG A 75 -7.58 7.24 0.37
CA ARG A 75 -9.01 7.08 0.08
C ARG A 75 -9.24 6.15 -1.10
N CYS A 76 -10.27 5.32 -1.00
CA CYS A 76 -10.76 4.49 -2.10
C CYS A 76 -11.46 5.37 -3.14
N PRO A 77 -11.16 5.22 -4.44
CA PRO A 77 -11.79 6.02 -5.49
C PRO A 77 -13.28 5.67 -5.74
N ARG A 78 -13.76 4.50 -5.31
CA ARG A 78 -15.17 4.09 -5.45
C ARG A 78 -16.05 4.56 -4.29
N CYS A 79 -15.62 4.31 -3.04
CA CYS A 79 -16.45 4.59 -1.86
C CYS A 79 -16.00 5.78 -1.00
N GLY A 80 -14.87 6.42 -1.32
CA GLY A 80 -14.35 7.58 -0.59
C GLY A 80 -13.74 7.28 0.80
N ASN A 81 -14.03 6.12 1.39
CA ASN A 81 -13.47 5.67 2.67
C ASN A 81 -11.98 5.31 2.57
N PHE A 82 -11.30 5.21 3.72
CA PHE A 82 -9.91 4.75 3.78
C PHE A 82 -9.80 3.30 3.28
N PHE A 83 -8.92 3.08 2.30
CA PHE A 83 -8.82 1.81 1.60
C PHE A 83 -8.39 0.66 2.52
N HIS A 84 -7.47 0.95 3.45
CA HIS A 84 -6.83 -0.02 4.34
C HIS A 84 -7.32 0.05 5.80
N VAL A 85 -8.24 0.95 6.15
CA VAL A 85 -8.66 1.14 7.54
C VAL A 85 -10.12 0.77 7.71
N GLN A 86 -10.36 -0.26 8.53
CA GLN A 86 -11.67 -0.63 9.06
C GLN A 86 -11.46 -0.99 10.54
N GLY A 87 -11.81 -0.06 11.43
CA GLY A 87 -11.49 -0.16 12.86
C GLY A 87 -10.17 0.53 13.23
N PHE A 88 -9.48 0.02 14.26
CA PHE A 88 -8.32 0.68 14.87
C PHE A 88 -6.98 0.41 14.15
N ILE A 89 -6.86 -0.72 13.44
CA ILE A 89 -5.59 -1.17 12.84
C ILE A 89 -5.69 -1.17 11.30
N PRO A 90 -4.71 -0.60 10.57
CA PRO A 90 -4.68 -0.68 9.11
C PRO A 90 -4.39 -2.12 8.65
N MET A 91 -5.27 -2.68 7.82
CA MET A 91 -5.09 -3.97 7.16
C MET A 91 -4.68 -3.78 5.70
N TYR A 92 -3.48 -4.23 5.36
CA TYR A 92 -2.87 -4.08 4.03
C TYR A 92 -3.35 -5.13 3.00
N LEU A 93 -4.67 -5.39 2.95
CA LEU A 93 -5.28 -6.30 1.99
C LEU A 93 -5.18 -5.78 0.54
N ARG A 94 -5.43 -6.66 -0.42
CA ARG A 94 -5.43 -6.32 -1.86
C ARG A 94 -6.78 -5.81 -2.35
N SER A 95 -7.75 -5.64 -1.47
CA SER A 95 -9.07 -5.09 -1.77
C SER A 95 -9.45 -4.07 -0.70
N CYS A 96 -10.29 -3.10 -1.08
CA CYS A 96 -10.85 -2.14 -0.14
C CYS A 96 -11.69 -2.86 0.91
N LEU A 97 -11.48 -2.53 2.18
CA LEU A 97 -12.19 -3.14 3.31
C LEU A 97 -13.70 -2.82 3.35
N HIS A 98 -14.12 -1.71 2.75
CA HIS A 98 -15.51 -1.25 2.78
C HIS A 98 -16.33 -1.72 1.58
N CYS A 99 -15.79 -1.57 0.37
CA CYS A 99 -16.52 -1.86 -0.87
C CYS A 99 -15.98 -3.06 -1.65
N GLY A 100 -14.91 -3.72 -1.18
CA GLY A 100 -14.31 -4.87 -1.85
C GLY A 100 -13.55 -4.55 -3.14
N LEU A 101 -13.43 -3.28 -3.55
CA LEU A 101 -12.73 -2.90 -4.79
C LEU A 101 -11.28 -3.41 -4.77
N HIS A 102 -10.97 -4.30 -5.72
CA HIS A 102 -9.64 -4.90 -5.82
C HIS A 102 -8.60 -3.86 -6.30
N LEU A 103 -7.39 -3.92 -5.74
CA LEU A 103 -6.29 -2.97 -5.97
C LEU A 103 -5.83 -2.93 -7.44
N ASN A 104 -6.07 -4.01 -8.19
CA ASN A 104 -5.76 -4.14 -9.62
C ASN A 104 -7.02 -4.28 -10.47
N ALA A 105 -8.20 -3.83 -9.99
CA ALA A 105 -9.44 -3.91 -10.75
C ALA A 105 -9.32 -3.19 -12.10
N ASP A 106 -8.62 -2.05 -12.14
CA ASP A 106 -8.28 -1.28 -13.34
C ASP A 106 -7.40 -2.03 -14.36
N LYS A 107 -6.69 -3.09 -13.93
CA LYS A 107 -5.79 -3.86 -14.79
C LYS A 107 -6.38 -5.19 -15.26
N LYS A 108 -7.49 -5.64 -14.65
CA LYS A 108 -8.12 -6.94 -14.96
C LYS A 108 -9.05 -6.87 -16.18
N SER A 109 -9.46 -5.69 -16.63
CA SER A 109 -10.22 -5.52 -17.88
C SER A 109 -9.42 -5.89 -19.15
N GLY A 110 -8.11 -6.17 -19.04
CA GLY A 110 -7.23 -6.46 -20.17
C GLY A 110 -6.59 -7.85 -20.19
N LYS A 111 -7.02 -8.80 -19.34
CA LYS A 111 -6.52 -10.18 -19.38
C LYS A 111 -7.68 -11.17 -19.32
N ARG A 112 -8.21 -11.51 -20.51
CA ARG A 112 -8.79 -12.83 -20.77
C ARG A 112 -7.66 -13.85 -20.83
#